data_AF-A0AAF5PU52-F1
#
_entry.id   AF-A0AAF5PU52-F1
#
_cell.length_a   1.000
_cell.length_b   1.000
_cell.length_c   1.000
_cell.angle_alpha   90.00
_cell.angle_beta   90.00
_cell.angle_gamma   90.00
#
_symmetry.space_group_name_H-M   'P 1'
#
loop_
_entity.id
_entity.type
_entity.pdbx_description
1 polymer ?
#
loop_
_entity_poly.entity_id
_entity_poly.type
_entity_poly.pdbx_seq_one_letter_code
_entity_poly.pdbx_strand_id
1 'polypeptide(L)'
;MVGYIGGCGTFAQLLVIPLLTFVLLYTWYVKRHSCMNQNMAGRKRPSTSIRICYVVGSGGHTSELLALISAFRQQFGHRIYIVSDTDKLSGRKIIEFEKSQGLGNFRVERISRSREVKQNYITSILTTIWACIESLFLIWRIRPDAVICNGPGVCLPICFAAALFDLLRLHNVQLFYIESLCRVKKLSLTGQILYKLRIPDIFFVHWEDLVHRYPLIDYGFRIFIITGSDSSGGYGCGMIKS
;
A
#
# COMPACT_ATOMS: atom_id res chain seq x y z
N MET A 1 -11.39 -21.67 55.66
CA MET A 1 -11.54 -20.40 54.93
C MET A 1 -10.50 -20.37 53.81
N VAL A 2 -10.87 -20.84 52.62
CA VAL A 2 -10.04 -20.73 51.42
C VAL A 2 -10.95 -20.15 50.36
N GLY A 3 -10.74 -18.89 50.00
CA GLY A 3 -11.54 -18.22 48.98
C GLY A 3 -11.30 -16.72 48.99
N TYR A 4 -11.12 -16.15 47.79
CA TYR A 4 -11.01 -14.71 47.48
C TYR A 4 -9.63 -14.05 47.56
N ILE A 5 -8.61 -14.58 46.86
CA ILE A 5 -7.47 -13.75 46.40
C ILE A 5 -7.17 -13.92 44.88
N GLY A 6 -7.75 -14.90 44.18
CA GLY A 6 -7.39 -15.22 42.79
C GLY A 6 -8.01 -14.39 41.65
N GLY A 7 -8.90 -13.43 41.93
CA GLY A 7 -9.71 -12.79 40.87
C GLY A 7 -9.08 -11.57 40.20
N CYS A 8 -8.28 -10.77 40.92
CA CYS A 8 -7.76 -9.51 40.37
C CYS A 8 -6.56 -9.73 39.42
N GLY A 9 -5.74 -10.75 39.70
CA GLY A 9 -4.56 -11.07 38.90
C GLY A 9 -4.90 -11.60 37.50
N THR A 10 -5.96 -12.39 37.35
CA THR A 10 -6.36 -12.98 36.06
C THR A 10 -6.95 -11.95 35.11
N PHE A 11 -7.80 -11.03 35.59
CA PHE A 11 -8.32 -9.94 34.78
C PHE A 11 -7.24 -8.93 34.36
N ALA A 12 -6.30 -8.60 35.26
CA ALA A 12 -5.16 -7.77 34.91
C ALA A 12 -4.26 -8.43 33.86
N GLN A 13 -4.00 -9.74 34.00
CA GLN A 13 -3.22 -10.51 33.01
C GLN A 13 -3.89 -10.54 31.63
N LEU A 14 -5.21 -10.64 31.56
CA LEU A 14 -5.98 -10.66 30.30
C LEU A 14 -5.89 -9.36 29.49
N LEU A 15 -5.58 -8.22 30.12
CA LEU A 15 -5.42 -6.93 29.42
C LEU A 15 -3.95 -6.53 29.24
N VAL A 16 -3.10 -6.83 30.24
CA VAL A 16 -1.68 -6.45 30.20
C VAL A 16 -0.91 -7.26 29.16
N ILE A 17 -1.17 -8.57 29.05
CA ILE A 17 -0.48 -9.43 28.08
C ILE A 17 -0.75 -8.98 26.63
N PRO A 18 -2.01 -8.80 26.16
CA PRO A 18 -2.26 -8.34 24.79
C PRO A 18 -1.75 -6.92 24.52
N LEU A 19 -1.77 -6.04 25.53
CA LEU A 19 -1.20 -4.70 25.38
C LEU A 19 0.33 -4.78 25.19
N LEU A 20 1.02 -5.56 26.01
CA LEU A 20 2.47 -5.76 25.88
C LEU A 20 2.83 -6.42 24.54
N THR A 21 2.09 -7.45 24.11
CA THR A 21 2.34 -8.07 22.79
C THR A 21 2.09 -7.08 21.66
N PHE A 22 1.04 -6.26 21.73
CA PHE A 22 0.79 -5.21 20.75
C PHE A 22 1.93 -4.18 20.70
N VAL A 23 2.41 -3.71 21.86
CA VAL A 23 3.54 -2.77 21.94
C VAL A 23 4.81 -3.38 21.34
N LEU A 24 5.09 -4.67 21.61
CA LEU A 24 6.23 -5.38 21.04
C LEU A 24 6.11 -5.56 19.52
N LEU A 25 4.91 -5.90 19.02
CA LEU A 25 4.65 -6.00 17.59
C LEU A 25 4.79 -4.64 16.90
N TYR A 26 4.22 -3.58 17.49
CA TYR A 26 4.25 -2.23 16.96
C TYR A 26 5.67 -1.63 16.95
N THR A 27 6.42 -1.73 18.06
CA THR A 27 7.81 -1.26 18.11
C THR A 27 8.70 -1.96 17.10
N TRP A 28 8.48 -3.26 16.88
CA TRP A 28 9.19 -4.00 15.85
C TRP A 28 8.77 -3.63 14.43
N TYR A 29 7.47 -3.46 14.18
CA TYR A 29 6.93 -2.96 12.92
C TYR A 29 7.60 -1.63 12.57
N VAL A 30 7.62 -0.67 13.50
CA VAL A 30 8.31 0.62 13.31
C VAL A 30 9.80 0.40 13.02
N LYS A 31 10.53 -0.35 13.86
CA LYS A 31 11.98 -0.60 13.67
C LYS A 31 12.31 -1.22 12.31
N ARG A 32 11.49 -2.17 11.85
CA ARG A 32 11.66 -2.84 10.56
C ARG A 32 11.54 -1.84 9.40
N HIS A 33 10.52 -0.99 9.44
CA HIS A 33 10.28 0.04 8.44
C HIS A 33 11.32 1.18 8.51
N SER A 34 11.86 1.46 9.70
CA SER A 34 12.99 2.39 9.89
C SER A 34 14.29 1.91 9.25
N CYS A 35 14.63 0.62 9.37
CA CYS A 35 15.92 0.07 8.92
C CYS A 35 15.94 -0.38 7.45
N MET A 36 14.87 -0.15 6.69
CA MET A 36 14.67 -0.78 5.39
C MET A 36 15.68 -0.35 4.31
N ASN A 37 16.32 0.82 4.45
CA ASN A 37 17.33 1.32 3.51
C ASN A 37 18.59 0.43 3.44
N GLN A 38 18.88 -0.39 4.45
CA GLN A 38 20.07 -1.28 4.43
C GLN A 38 19.76 -2.73 4.02
N ASN A 39 18.53 -3.21 4.21
CA ASN A 39 18.18 -4.61 3.96
C ASN A 39 17.79 -4.92 2.50
N MET A 40 17.45 -3.91 1.68
CA MET A 40 17.20 -4.13 0.24
C MET A 40 18.46 -4.57 -0.50
N ALA A 41 19.64 -4.09 -0.10
CA ALA A 41 20.92 -4.51 -0.67
C ALA A 41 21.31 -5.96 -0.31
N GLY A 42 20.72 -6.54 0.76
CA GLY A 42 21.10 -7.86 1.28
C GLY A 42 20.18 -9.02 0.88
N ARG A 43 18.98 -8.76 0.33
CA ARG A 43 17.99 -9.81 0.06
C ARG A 43 18.26 -10.48 -1.30
N LYS A 44 19.02 -11.57 -1.28
CA LYS A 44 19.35 -12.49 -2.40
C LYS A 44 18.13 -13.25 -2.99
N ARG A 45 16.94 -12.65 -3.09
CA ARG A 45 15.83 -13.28 -3.83
C ARG A 45 15.92 -12.86 -5.29
N PRO A 46 15.92 -13.80 -6.26
CA PRO A 46 15.87 -13.42 -7.66
C PRO A 46 14.57 -12.64 -7.89
N SER A 47 14.66 -11.51 -8.58
CA SER A 47 13.53 -10.59 -8.71
C SER A 47 12.33 -11.20 -9.47
N THR A 48 12.57 -12.32 -10.16
CA THR A 48 11.55 -13.19 -10.76
C THR A 48 10.62 -13.86 -9.74
N SER A 49 11.04 -13.99 -8.48
CA SER A 49 10.26 -14.61 -7.40
C SER A 49 9.40 -13.61 -6.60
N ILE A 50 9.61 -12.31 -6.81
CA ILE A 50 8.91 -11.25 -6.08
C ILE A 50 7.49 -11.08 -6.65
N ARG A 51 6.48 -11.17 -5.78
CA ARG A 51 5.09 -10.90 -6.10
C ARG A 51 4.75 -9.44 -5.82
N ILE A 52 4.55 -8.66 -6.88
CA ILE A 52 4.11 -7.27 -6.77
C ILE A 52 2.62 -7.18 -7.03
N CYS A 53 1.93 -6.49 -6.12
CA CYS A 53 0.52 -6.17 -6.22
C CYS A 53 0.32 -4.70 -6.56
N TYR A 54 -0.29 -4.42 -7.69
CA TYR A 54 -0.67 -3.08 -8.16
C TYR A 54 -2.15 -2.85 -7.87
N VAL A 55 -2.46 -1.88 -7.01
CA VAL A 55 -3.84 -1.45 -6.77
C VAL A 55 -4.15 -0.30 -7.72
N VAL A 56 -4.99 -0.58 -8.70
CA VAL A 56 -5.24 0.32 -9.82
C VAL A 56 -6.54 1.07 -9.62
N GLY A 57 -6.45 2.40 -9.62
CA GLY A 57 -7.62 3.26 -9.63
C GLY A 57 -8.35 3.28 -10.97
N SER A 58 -9.50 3.94 -11.04
CA SER A 58 -10.24 4.07 -12.29
C SER A 58 -9.83 5.29 -13.11
N GLY A 59 -9.87 5.18 -14.44
CA GLY A 59 -9.69 6.30 -15.36
C GLY A 59 -8.23 6.77 -15.47
N GLY A 60 -7.96 8.03 -15.13
CA GLY A 60 -6.63 8.64 -15.25
C GLY A 60 -5.56 7.94 -14.39
N HIS A 61 -5.93 7.50 -13.18
CA HIS A 61 -5.04 6.75 -12.28
C HIS A 61 -4.52 5.44 -12.91
N THR A 62 -5.35 4.78 -13.73
CA THR A 62 -4.96 3.58 -14.48
C THR A 62 -3.81 3.89 -15.42
N SER A 63 -3.94 4.97 -16.20
CA SER A 63 -2.93 5.37 -17.17
C SER A 63 -1.63 5.79 -16.48
N GLU A 64 -1.73 6.55 -15.38
CA GLU A 64 -0.56 6.97 -14.58
C GLU A 64 0.24 5.75 -14.08
N LEU A 65 -0.46 4.77 -13.50
CA LEU A 65 0.19 3.59 -12.93
C LEU A 65 0.76 2.67 -14.03
N LEU A 66 0.05 2.49 -15.15
CA LEU A 66 0.57 1.72 -16.30
C LEU A 66 1.82 2.37 -16.92
N ALA A 67 1.86 3.70 -16.99
CA ALA A 67 3.05 4.43 -17.46
C ALA A 67 4.24 4.23 -16.51
N LEU A 68 4.01 4.22 -15.19
CA LEU A 68 5.05 3.90 -14.22
C LEU A 68 5.53 2.45 -14.34
N ILE A 69 4.61 1.50 -14.50
CA ILE A 69 4.94 0.08 -14.65
C ILE A 69 5.78 -0.15 -15.90
N SER A 70 5.46 0.50 -17.02
CA SER A 70 6.19 0.34 -18.28
C SER A 70 7.68 0.70 -18.16
N ALA A 71 8.02 1.63 -17.26
CA ALA A 71 9.39 2.06 -16.99
C ALA A 71 10.21 1.08 -16.14
N PHE A 72 9.59 0.41 -15.15
CA PHE A 72 10.29 -0.48 -14.19
C PHE A 72 10.05 -1.99 -14.44
N ARG A 73 9.35 -2.33 -15.53
CA ARG A 73 8.79 -3.67 -15.83
C ARG A 73 9.77 -4.85 -15.85
N GLN A 74 11.02 -4.65 -16.24
CA GLN A 74 11.97 -5.78 -16.42
C GLN A 74 12.45 -6.40 -15.10
N GLN A 75 12.09 -5.78 -13.97
CA GLN A 75 12.62 -6.17 -12.68
C GLN A 75 11.75 -7.19 -11.93
N PHE A 76 10.56 -7.60 -12.39
CA PHE A 76 9.66 -8.40 -11.55
C PHE A 76 8.94 -9.54 -12.28
N GLY A 77 8.98 -10.75 -11.71
CA GLY A 77 8.46 -11.96 -12.36
C GLY A 77 6.97 -12.26 -12.13
N HIS A 78 6.34 -11.73 -11.08
CA HIS A 78 4.93 -11.99 -10.78
C HIS A 78 4.18 -10.68 -10.49
N ARG A 79 3.24 -10.32 -11.37
CA ARG A 79 2.46 -9.08 -11.28
C ARG A 79 0.99 -9.39 -11.02
N ILE A 80 0.44 -8.82 -9.96
CA ILE A 80 -0.96 -8.98 -9.58
C ILE A 80 -1.59 -7.59 -9.65
N TYR A 81 -2.69 -7.47 -10.37
CA TYR A 81 -3.43 -6.22 -10.52
C TYR A 81 -4.75 -6.33 -9.76
N ILE A 82 -5.00 -5.43 -8.82
CA ILE A 82 -6.28 -5.32 -8.14
C ILE A 82 -7.04 -4.15 -8.77
N VAL A 83 -8.20 -4.46 -9.34
CA VAL A 83 -9.11 -3.47 -9.94
C VAL A 83 -10.45 -3.46 -9.23
N SER A 84 -11.12 -2.32 -9.26
CA SER A 84 -12.51 -2.21 -8.80
C SER A 84 -13.46 -3.01 -9.70
N ASP A 85 -14.42 -3.73 -9.13
CA ASP A 85 -15.44 -4.49 -9.88
C ASP A 85 -16.23 -3.64 -10.88
N THR A 86 -16.53 -2.40 -10.51
CA THR A 86 -17.28 -1.47 -11.37
C THR A 86 -16.46 -0.92 -12.53
N ASP A 87 -15.15 -1.16 -12.57
CA ASP A 87 -14.25 -0.60 -13.57
C ASP A 87 -13.76 -1.67 -14.56
N LYS A 88 -14.68 -2.03 -15.46
CA LYS A 88 -14.40 -2.98 -16.54
C LYS A 88 -13.39 -2.44 -17.56
N LEU A 89 -13.28 -1.11 -17.70
CA LEU A 89 -12.41 -0.47 -18.68
C LEU A 89 -10.94 -0.58 -18.27
N SER A 90 -10.62 -0.31 -17.01
CA SER A 90 -9.25 -0.45 -16.51
C SER A 90 -8.76 -1.89 -16.57
N GLY A 91 -9.62 -2.87 -16.25
CA GLY A 91 -9.29 -4.28 -16.40
C GLY A 91 -8.91 -4.66 -17.84
N ARG A 92 -9.63 -4.15 -18.85
CA ARG A 92 -9.29 -4.38 -20.27
C ARG A 92 -7.97 -3.73 -20.66
N LYS A 93 -7.76 -2.47 -20.26
CA LYS A 93 -6.50 -1.74 -20.54
C LYS A 93 -5.28 -2.45 -19.98
N ILE A 94 -5.37 -3.02 -18.77
CA ILE A 94 -4.26 -3.78 -18.16
C ILE A 94 -3.96 -5.05 -18.96
N ILE A 95 -5.00 -5.77 -19.41
CA ILE A 95 -4.82 -6.99 -20.21
C ILE A 95 -4.19 -6.65 -21.57
N GLU A 96 -4.66 -5.59 -22.24
CA GLU A 96 -4.09 -5.11 -23.50
C GLU A 96 -2.63 -4.67 -23.32
N PHE A 97 -2.35 -3.94 -22.24
CA PHE A 97 -1.00 -3.54 -21.86
C PHE A 97 -0.08 -4.76 -21.67
N GLU A 98 -0.41 -5.72 -20.81
CA GLU A 98 0.43 -6.91 -20.60
C GLU A 98 0.60 -7.75 -21.88
N LYS A 99 -0.46 -7.87 -22.70
CA LYS A 99 -0.39 -8.55 -24.01
C LYS A 99 0.59 -7.86 -24.97
N SER A 100 0.52 -6.52 -25.08
CA SER A 100 1.44 -5.75 -25.93
C SER A 100 2.90 -5.89 -25.51
N GLN A 101 3.14 -6.17 -24.23
CA GLN A 101 4.47 -6.30 -23.65
C GLN A 101 5.01 -7.74 -23.69
N GLY A 102 4.19 -8.75 -24.01
CA GLY A 102 4.60 -10.15 -24.16
C GLY A 102 5.05 -10.84 -22.86
N LEU A 103 4.67 -10.33 -21.69
CA LEU A 103 5.10 -10.86 -20.39
C LEU A 103 4.03 -11.81 -19.82
N GLY A 104 4.37 -13.10 -19.69
CA GLY A 104 3.37 -14.16 -19.46
C GLY A 104 2.76 -14.26 -18.05
N ASN A 105 3.42 -13.73 -17.01
CA ASN A 105 3.01 -13.98 -15.63
C ASN A 105 2.33 -12.77 -14.98
N PHE A 106 1.06 -12.56 -15.32
CA PHE A 106 0.20 -11.59 -14.64
C PHE A 106 -1.14 -12.20 -14.19
N ARG A 107 -1.71 -11.64 -13.13
CA ARG A 107 -3.06 -11.97 -12.64
C ARG A 107 -3.85 -10.69 -12.41
N VAL A 108 -5.13 -10.69 -12.75
CA VAL A 108 -6.05 -9.59 -12.46
C VAL A 108 -7.10 -10.09 -11.48
N GLU A 109 -7.11 -9.50 -10.29
CA GLU A 109 -8.08 -9.75 -9.23
C GLU A 109 -9.02 -8.54 -9.13
N ARG A 110 -10.26 -8.80 -8.73
CA ARG A 110 -11.24 -7.73 -8.55
C ARG A 110 -11.66 -7.62 -7.09
N ILE A 111 -12.02 -6.40 -6.70
CA ILE A 111 -12.54 -6.11 -5.37
C ILE A 111 -13.74 -5.16 -5.46
N SER A 112 -14.69 -5.33 -4.55
CA SER A 112 -15.80 -4.39 -4.42
C SER A 112 -15.31 -3.00 -4.00
N ARG A 113 -15.93 -1.94 -4.52
CA ARG A 113 -15.59 -0.57 -4.09
C ARG A 113 -16.05 -0.33 -2.66
N SER A 114 -15.19 0.29 -1.85
CA SER A 114 -15.55 0.79 -0.51
C SER A 114 -16.66 1.84 -0.52
N ARG A 115 -16.98 2.45 -1.68
CA ARG A 115 -18.08 3.40 -1.85
C ARG A 115 -18.58 3.42 -3.28
N GLU A 116 -19.88 3.21 -3.47
CA GLU A 116 -20.54 3.49 -4.75
C GLU A 116 -20.89 4.98 -4.84
N VAL A 117 -20.77 5.56 -6.04
CA VAL A 117 -21.12 6.97 -6.28
C VAL A 117 -22.62 7.15 -6.03
N LYS A 118 -23.00 8.00 -5.06
CA LYS A 118 -24.36 8.31 -4.54
C LYS A 118 -24.88 7.54 -3.30
N GLN A 119 -24.04 6.82 -2.54
CA GLN A 119 -24.49 6.18 -1.30
C GLN A 119 -24.50 7.10 -0.06
N ASN A 120 -25.45 6.87 0.85
CA ASN A 120 -25.56 7.54 2.16
C ASN A 120 -24.30 7.31 3.02
N TYR A 121 -23.98 8.25 3.93
CA TYR A 121 -22.79 8.18 4.79
C TYR A 121 -22.75 6.93 5.69
N ILE A 122 -23.90 6.46 6.18
CA ILE A 122 -23.99 5.27 7.04
C ILE A 122 -23.76 3.99 6.23
N THR A 123 -24.34 3.89 5.02
CA THR A 123 -24.09 2.74 4.14
C THR A 123 -22.66 2.73 3.60
N SER A 124 -22.03 3.90 3.48
CA SER A 124 -20.62 4.03 3.10
C SER A 124 -19.66 3.44 4.14
N ILE A 125 -20.00 3.47 5.44
CA ILE A 125 -19.19 2.85 6.49
C ILE A 125 -19.30 1.32 6.39
N LEU A 126 -20.51 0.78 6.20
CA LEU A 126 -20.72 -0.66 6.05
C LEU A 126 -20.04 -1.22 4.81
N THR A 127 -20.12 -0.54 3.67
CA THR A 127 -19.42 -0.95 2.44
C THR A 127 -17.91 -0.83 2.57
N THR A 128 -17.40 0.13 3.35
CA THR A 128 -15.97 0.20 3.69
C THR A 128 -15.53 -0.97 4.55
N ILE A 129 -16.29 -1.35 5.59
CA ILE A 129 -15.99 -2.51 6.43
C ILE A 129 -16.00 -3.79 5.59
N TRP A 130 -17.01 -3.96 4.73
CA TRP A 130 -17.07 -5.10 3.82
C TRP A 130 -15.84 -5.16 2.89
N ALA A 131 -15.46 -4.03 2.28
CA ALA A 131 -14.27 -3.94 1.46
C ALA A 131 -12.99 -4.25 2.24
N CYS A 132 -12.91 -3.87 3.53
CA CYS A 132 -11.81 -4.25 4.40
C CYS A 132 -11.75 -5.76 4.63
N ILE A 133 -12.88 -6.42 4.91
CA ILE A 133 -12.93 -7.86 5.10
C ILE A 133 -12.52 -8.58 3.80
N GLU A 134 -13.08 -8.17 2.67
CA GLU A 134 -12.72 -8.72 1.36
C GLU A 134 -11.22 -8.52 1.05
N SER A 135 -10.68 -7.35 1.39
CA SER A 135 -9.24 -7.05 1.26
C SER A 135 -8.37 -7.97 2.12
N LEU A 136 -8.80 -8.29 3.35
CA LEU A 136 -8.08 -9.20 4.23
C LEU A 136 -7.97 -10.60 3.61
N PHE A 137 -9.09 -11.15 3.14
CA PHE A 137 -9.09 -12.45 2.46
C PHE A 137 -8.25 -12.43 1.18
N LEU A 138 -8.34 -11.35 0.40
CA LEU A 138 -7.58 -11.21 -0.83
C LEU A 138 -6.08 -11.19 -0.55
N ILE A 139 -5.61 -10.32 0.35
CA ILE A 139 -4.18 -10.21 0.70
C ILE A 139 -3.65 -11.51 1.31
N TRP A 140 -4.43 -12.17 2.16
CA TRP A 140 -4.07 -13.49 2.71
C TRP A 140 -3.85 -14.55 1.62
N ARG A 141 -4.67 -14.53 0.56
CA ARG A 141 -4.57 -15.47 -0.57
C ARG A 141 -3.42 -15.11 -1.51
N ILE A 142 -3.27 -13.84 -1.87
CA ILE A 142 -2.29 -13.42 -2.89
C ILE A 142 -0.86 -13.28 -2.33
N ARG A 143 -0.71 -13.02 -1.02
CA ARG A 143 0.57 -12.90 -0.29
C ARG A 143 1.61 -12.07 -1.05
N PRO A 144 1.35 -10.78 -1.29
CA PRO A 144 2.28 -9.93 -2.02
C PRO A 144 3.53 -9.68 -1.19
N ASP A 145 4.68 -9.56 -1.85
CA ASP A 145 5.92 -9.08 -1.22
C ASP A 145 5.95 -7.54 -1.22
N ALA A 146 5.31 -6.92 -2.22
CA ALA A 146 5.15 -5.47 -2.33
C ALA A 146 3.77 -5.09 -2.86
N VAL A 147 3.24 -3.97 -2.37
CA VAL A 147 1.98 -3.37 -2.80
C VAL A 147 2.28 -1.95 -3.27
N ILE A 148 1.97 -1.66 -4.53
CA ILE A 148 2.08 -0.34 -5.15
C ILE A 148 0.67 0.15 -5.42
N CYS A 149 0.32 1.34 -4.94
CA CYS A 149 -1.03 1.87 -5.07
C CYS A 149 -1.01 3.35 -5.42
N ASN A 150 -1.97 3.77 -6.25
CA ASN A 150 -2.19 5.17 -6.60
C ASN A 150 -3.67 5.50 -6.42
N GLY A 151 -3.98 6.57 -5.67
CA GLY A 151 -5.13 7.44 -6.01
C GLY A 151 -6.48 7.24 -5.29
N PRO A 152 -7.32 6.22 -5.57
CA PRO A 152 -8.69 6.22 -5.08
C PRO A 152 -8.90 5.40 -3.80
N GLY A 153 -10.08 5.57 -3.21
CA GLY A 153 -10.47 4.97 -1.92
C GLY A 153 -10.41 3.44 -1.86
N VAL A 154 -10.37 2.73 -2.99
CA VAL A 154 -10.16 1.26 -3.04
C VAL A 154 -8.76 0.87 -2.52
N CYS A 155 -7.80 1.79 -2.58
CA CYS A 155 -6.46 1.55 -2.06
C CYS A 155 -6.45 1.44 -0.52
N LEU A 156 -7.35 2.13 0.18
CA LEU A 156 -7.35 2.18 1.65
C LEU A 156 -7.52 0.78 2.26
N PRO A 157 -8.60 0.02 1.98
CA PRO A 157 -8.78 -1.34 2.51
C PRO A 157 -7.60 -2.27 2.26
N ILE A 158 -7.03 -2.22 1.05
CA ILE A 158 -5.90 -3.05 0.65
C ILE A 158 -4.64 -2.69 1.43
N CYS A 159 -4.34 -1.39 1.56
CA CYS A 159 -3.19 -0.94 2.34
C CYS A 159 -3.34 -1.29 3.83
N PHE A 160 -4.55 -1.15 4.39
CA PHE A 160 -4.83 -1.56 5.76
C PHE A 160 -4.65 -3.07 5.96
N ALA A 161 -5.16 -3.89 5.04
CA ALA A 161 -5.00 -5.33 5.10
C ALA A 161 -3.51 -5.74 5.04
N ALA A 162 -2.76 -5.17 4.10
CA ALA A 162 -1.32 -5.41 3.97
C ALA A 162 -0.55 -5.00 5.24
N ALA A 163 -0.80 -3.81 5.77
CA ALA A 163 -0.17 -3.31 6.98
C ALA A 163 -0.54 -4.15 8.21
N LEU A 164 -1.79 -4.62 8.31
CA LEU A 164 -2.22 -5.49 9.39
C LEU A 164 -1.48 -6.83 9.36
N PHE A 165 -1.34 -7.46 8.19
CA PHE A 165 -0.61 -8.72 8.08
C PHE A 165 0.90 -8.57 8.34
N ASP A 166 1.49 -7.43 8.00
CA ASP A 166 2.89 -7.11 8.33
C ASP A 166 3.07 -6.83 9.83
N LEU A 167 2.16 -6.08 10.46
CA LEU A 167 2.12 -5.84 11.91
C LEU A 167 1.99 -7.15 12.70
N LEU A 168 1.12 -8.06 12.27
CA LEU A 168 0.92 -9.37 12.87
C LEU A 168 2.03 -10.39 12.53
N ARG A 169 3.05 -9.98 11.76
CA ARG A 169 4.18 -10.82 11.30
C ARG A 169 3.77 -12.04 10.48
N LEU A 170 2.61 -11.99 9.85
CA LEU A 170 2.10 -13.07 9.01
C LEU A 170 2.70 -12.98 7.60
N HIS A 171 2.80 -11.76 7.06
CA HIS A 171 3.34 -11.49 5.73
C HIS A 171 4.21 -10.24 5.73
N ASN A 172 5.44 -10.34 5.25
CA ASN A 172 6.33 -9.20 5.10
C ASN A 172 5.99 -8.45 3.81
N VAL A 173 5.17 -7.41 3.90
CA VAL A 173 4.71 -6.63 2.74
C VAL A 173 5.38 -5.26 2.76
N GLN A 174 5.89 -4.83 1.62
CA GLN A 174 6.34 -3.44 1.42
C GLN A 174 5.23 -2.62 0.78
N LEU A 175 4.98 -1.41 1.29
CA LEU A 175 3.89 -0.54 0.83
C LEU A 175 4.47 0.72 0.19
N PHE A 176 4.17 0.90 -1.10
CA PHE A 176 4.52 2.08 -1.88
C PHE A 176 3.23 2.79 -2.29
N TYR A 177 3.07 4.02 -1.82
CA TYR A 177 1.97 4.88 -2.24
C TYR A 177 2.47 5.91 -3.24
N ILE A 178 1.77 6.08 -4.35
CA ILE A 178 2.05 7.11 -5.36
C ILE A 178 0.85 8.04 -5.41
N GLU A 179 1.04 9.29 -5.05
CA GLU A 179 -0.01 10.30 -5.20
C GLU A 179 -0.20 10.65 -6.68
N SER A 180 -1.43 10.99 -7.06
CA SER A 180 -1.75 11.29 -8.46
C SER A 180 -1.12 12.60 -8.95
N LEU A 181 -0.74 12.63 -10.23
CA LEU A 181 -0.17 13.81 -10.90
C LEU A 181 -1.09 15.03 -10.79
N CYS A 182 -2.40 14.81 -10.79
CA CYS A 182 -3.41 15.86 -10.69
C CYS A 182 -3.41 16.59 -9.33
N ARG A 183 -2.70 16.09 -8.32
CA ARG A 183 -2.65 16.68 -6.98
C ARG A 183 -1.43 17.60 -6.85
N VAL A 184 -1.60 18.85 -7.29
CA VAL A 184 -0.55 19.86 -7.24
C VAL A 184 -0.44 20.52 -5.85
N LYS A 185 -1.57 20.96 -5.30
CA LYS A 185 -1.58 21.82 -4.10
C LYS A 185 -1.73 21.08 -2.78
N LYS A 186 -2.51 20.00 -2.75
CA LYS A 186 -2.82 19.24 -1.53
C LYS A 186 -2.93 17.76 -1.87
N LEU A 187 -2.50 16.91 -0.93
CA LEU A 187 -2.69 15.46 -1.01
C LEU A 187 -4.17 15.10 -1.14
N SER A 188 -4.46 14.01 -1.84
CA SER A 188 -5.80 13.43 -1.90
C SER A 188 -6.27 13.01 -0.50
N LEU A 189 -7.59 12.82 -0.30
CA LEU A 189 -8.08 12.35 1.00
C LEU A 189 -7.45 11.01 1.39
N THR A 190 -7.36 10.08 0.43
CA THR A 190 -6.65 8.80 0.59
C THR A 190 -5.19 9.02 0.99
N GLY A 191 -4.47 9.87 0.25
CA GLY A 191 -3.08 10.21 0.52
C GLY A 191 -2.91 10.82 1.92
N GLN A 192 -3.80 11.73 2.34
CA GLN A 192 -3.79 12.32 3.67
C GLN A 192 -4.02 11.28 4.77
N ILE A 193 -4.94 10.33 4.58
CA ILE A 193 -5.20 9.25 5.55
C ILE A 193 -3.97 8.36 5.67
N LEU A 194 -3.44 7.86 4.55
CA LEU A 194 -2.26 6.99 4.54
C LEU A 194 -1.02 7.69 5.11
N TYR A 195 -0.85 8.97 4.77
CA TYR A 195 0.21 9.83 5.29
C TYR A 195 0.11 10.00 6.81
N LYS A 196 -1.07 10.37 7.32
CA LYS A 196 -1.27 10.58 8.77
C LYS A 196 -1.11 9.29 9.58
N LEU A 197 -1.54 8.17 9.02
CA LEU A 197 -1.44 6.86 9.66
C LEU A 197 -0.06 6.20 9.51
N ARG A 198 0.84 6.80 8.72
CA ARG A 198 2.21 6.29 8.46
C ARG A 198 2.20 4.81 8.01
N ILE A 199 1.25 4.48 7.14
CA ILE A 199 1.06 3.12 6.63
C ILE A 199 2.07 2.76 5.53
N PRO A 200 2.24 3.58 4.47
CA PRO A 200 3.19 3.22 3.42
C PRO A 200 4.62 3.49 3.88
N ASP A 201 5.54 2.66 3.38
CA ASP A 201 6.96 2.79 3.69
C ASP A 201 7.58 3.91 2.86
N ILE A 202 7.14 3.98 1.60
CA ILE A 202 7.56 5.01 0.66
C ILE A 202 6.32 5.69 0.07
N PHE A 203 6.35 7.01 0.10
CA PHE A 203 5.29 7.87 -0.40
C PHE A 203 5.82 8.75 -1.54
N PHE A 204 5.42 8.46 -2.76
CA PHE A 204 5.81 9.25 -3.91
C PHE A 204 4.84 10.40 -4.15
N VAL A 205 5.39 11.58 -4.38
CA VAL A 205 4.66 12.76 -4.88
C VAL A 205 5.31 13.24 -6.18
N HIS A 206 4.57 14.05 -6.93
CA HIS A 206 5.06 14.60 -8.19
C HIS A 206 5.50 16.06 -8.09
N TRP A 207 5.05 16.78 -7.06
CA TRP A 207 5.24 18.21 -6.94
C TRP A 207 6.09 18.56 -5.71
N GLU A 208 7.12 19.37 -5.91
CA GLU A 208 8.03 19.84 -4.85
C GLU A 208 7.29 20.57 -3.72
N ASP A 209 6.30 21.40 -4.07
CA ASP A 209 5.44 22.09 -3.12
C ASP A 209 4.78 21.15 -2.11
N LEU A 210 4.44 19.93 -2.51
CA LEU A 210 3.87 18.94 -1.60
C LEU A 210 4.91 18.42 -0.62
N VAL A 211 6.15 18.24 -1.03
CA VAL A 211 7.25 17.83 -0.13
C VAL A 211 7.47 18.90 0.93
N HIS A 212 7.49 20.18 0.54
CA HIS A 212 7.66 21.29 1.47
C HIS A 212 6.46 21.47 2.41
N ARG A 213 5.24 21.23 1.93
CA ARG A 213 4.01 21.36 2.72
C ARG A 213 3.79 20.19 3.67
N TYR A 214 4.25 19.01 3.29
CA TYR A 214 4.12 17.77 4.06
C TYR A 214 5.51 17.21 4.35
N PRO A 215 6.36 17.93 5.12
CA PRO A 215 7.69 17.44 5.45
C PRO A 215 7.55 16.30 6.47
N LEU A 216 8.19 15.17 6.19
CA LEU A 216 8.39 14.10 7.15
C LEU A 216 9.89 13.91 7.37
N ILE A 217 10.30 14.15 8.62
CA ILE A 217 11.68 13.99 9.10
C ILE A 217 11.63 12.93 10.21
N ASP A 218 11.19 11.72 9.89
CA ASP A 218 11.08 10.68 10.91
C ASP A 218 11.42 9.29 10.36
N TYR A 219 12.10 8.52 11.20
CA TYR A 219 12.92 7.36 10.87
C TYR A 219 12.15 6.21 10.17
N GLY A 220 11.95 6.28 8.86
CA GLY A 220 11.50 5.13 8.04
C GLY A 220 10.52 5.47 6.92
N PHE A 221 9.71 6.51 7.10
CA PHE A 221 8.79 6.98 6.06
C PHE A 221 9.53 7.95 5.14
N ARG A 222 9.53 7.69 3.84
CA ARG A 222 10.23 8.53 2.87
C ARG A 222 9.30 9.10 1.82
N ILE A 223 9.38 10.41 1.65
CA ILE A 223 8.74 11.09 0.52
C ILE A 223 9.76 11.26 -0.60
N PHE A 224 9.44 10.76 -1.79
CA PHE A 224 10.27 10.97 -2.97
C PHE A 224 9.51 11.73 -4.03
N ILE A 225 10.26 12.49 -4.83
CA ILE A 225 9.71 13.11 -6.02
C ILE A 225 9.99 12.20 -7.20
N ILE A 226 8.92 11.86 -7.91
CA ILE A 226 9.03 11.28 -9.24
C ILE A 226 9.16 12.45 -10.22
N THR A 227 10.39 12.74 -10.64
CA THR A 227 10.65 13.73 -11.68
C THR A 227 10.38 13.08 -13.03
N GLY A 228 9.56 13.74 -13.86
CA GLY A 228 9.37 13.35 -15.25
C GLY A 228 10.69 13.34 -16.00
N SER A 229 10.80 12.41 -16.95
CA SER A 229 11.95 12.12 -17.80
C SER A 229 12.79 13.33 -18.20
N ASP A 230 14.09 13.29 -17.89
CA ASP A 230 15.08 13.94 -18.75
C ASP A 230 14.96 13.38 -20.18
N SER A 231 15.45 14.12 -21.16
CA SER A 231 15.41 13.88 -22.62
C SER A 231 15.92 12.51 -23.12
N SER A 232 16.23 11.58 -22.21
CA SER A 232 16.63 10.20 -22.42
C SER A 232 15.53 9.15 -22.09
N GLY A 233 14.33 9.58 -21.66
CA GLY A 233 13.15 8.69 -21.56
C GLY A 233 13.11 7.75 -20.34
N GLY A 234 13.91 8.00 -19.30
CA GLY A 234 13.86 7.28 -18.02
C GLY A 234 13.15 8.08 -16.92
N TYR A 235 12.34 7.42 -16.08
CA TYR A 235 11.82 8.04 -14.85
C TYR A 235 12.92 8.08 -13.78
N GLY A 236 13.33 9.28 -13.37
CA GLY A 236 14.27 9.49 -12.28
C GLY A 236 13.56 9.56 -10.92
N CYS A 237 14.18 9.02 -9.88
CA CYS A 237 13.74 9.18 -8.50
C CYS A 237 14.81 9.98 -7.74
N GLY A 238 14.51 11.23 -7.41
CA GLY A 238 15.38 12.10 -6.64
C GLY A 238 14.97 12.12 -5.16
N MET A 239 15.91 11.91 -4.24
CA MET A 239 15.77 12.46 -2.89
C MET A 239 16.13 13.93 -2.98
N ILE A 240 15.21 14.83 -2.60
CA ILE A 240 15.64 16.19 -2.27
C ILE A 240 16.50 16.06 -1.01
N LYS A 241 17.81 16.24 -1.16
CA LYS A 241 18.69 16.50 -0.01
C LYS A 241 18.24 17.83 0.57
N SER A 242 17.79 17.81 1.82
CA SER A 242 17.56 19.02 2.63
C SER A 242 18.82 19.87 2.70
#